data_AF-A0A9E1IX88-F1
#
_entry.id   AF-A0A9E1IX88-F1
#
_cell.length_a   1.000
_cell.length_b   1.000
_cell.length_c   1.000
_cell.angle_alpha   90.00
_cell.angle_beta   90.00
_cell.angle_gamma   90.00
#
_symmetry.space_group_name_H-M   'P 1'
#
loop_
_entity.id
_entity.type
_entity.pdbx_description
1 polymer ?
#
loop_
_entity_poly.entity_id
_entity_poly.type
_entity_poly.pdbx_seq_one_letter_code
_entity_poly.pdbx_strand_id
1 'polypeptide(L)'
;MMKFKNIIIVAFMLNAVFAWAEPYEAPPWIPPPPPQSRVHLVDNGDGTLTETKTRLMWTQKDSYADLGKCLNWYQAKEYVENLRTGGYTDWRLPMVFEYGMIYDNTKENIMAWDHDPNQPLALSKQFADGAAYWYWSAEHNKNDLADCCTRTAYFVTGRAFWRNLSNCINGGVRAVRDLSPGRGSK
;
A
#
# COMPACT_ATOMS: atom_id res chain seq x y z
N MET A 1 -63.66 -32.84 71.44
CA MET A 1 -64.13 -32.81 70.03
C MET A 1 -63.23 -31.89 69.24
N MET A 2 -62.41 -32.41 68.33
CA MET A 2 -61.96 -31.71 67.13
C MET A 2 -61.38 -32.76 66.17
N LYS A 3 -62.08 -32.96 65.05
CA LYS A 3 -61.69 -33.87 63.96
C LYS A 3 -60.74 -33.12 63.04
N PHE A 4 -59.52 -33.61 62.85
CA PHE A 4 -58.66 -33.17 61.75
C PHE A 4 -58.70 -34.22 60.65
N LYS A 5 -59.12 -33.80 59.45
CA LYS A 5 -59.23 -34.62 58.26
C LYS A 5 -57.84 -34.88 57.68
N ASN A 6 -57.54 -36.14 57.36
CA ASN A 6 -56.38 -36.52 56.56
C ASN A 6 -56.51 -35.92 55.15
N ILE A 7 -55.56 -35.08 54.76
CA ILE A 7 -55.39 -34.63 53.38
C ILE A 7 -54.11 -35.29 52.86
N ILE A 8 -54.27 -36.24 51.94
CA ILE A 8 -53.17 -36.84 51.20
C ILE A 8 -52.86 -35.89 50.04
N ILE A 9 -51.71 -35.23 50.10
CA ILE A 9 -51.21 -34.40 48.99
C ILE A 9 -50.38 -35.32 48.10
N VAL A 10 -50.92 -35.68 46.92
CA VAL A 10 -50.15 -36.35 45.88
C VAL A 10 -49.39 -35.29 45.10
N ALA A 11 -48.08 -35.18 45.35
CA ALA A 11 -47.20 -34.27 44.62
C ALA A 11 -46.81 -34.90 43.27
N PHE A 12 -47.38 -34.40 42.18
CA PHE A 12 -46.87 -34.66 40.82
C PHE A 12 -45.68 -33.76 40.56
N MET A 13 -44.47 -34.32 40.62
CA MET A 13 -43.24 -33.64 40.20
C MET A 13 -43.19 -33.66 38.68
N LEU A 14 -43.56 -32.55 38.04
CA LEU A 14 -43.34 -32.34 36.62
C LEU A 14 -41.86 -32.02 36.40
N ASN A 15 -41.05 -33.01 36.01
CA ASN A 15 -39.66 -32.77 35.64
C ASN A 15 -39.60 -32.06 34.28
N ALA A 16 -39.55 -30.73 34.30
CA ALA A 16 -39.16 -29.95 33.12
C ALA A 16 -37.66 -30.12 32.90
N VAL A 17 -37.28 -30.97 31.94
CA VAL A 17 -35.89 -31.04 31.45
C VAL A 17 -35.66 -29.81 30.60
N PHE A 18 -35.15 -28.74 31.20
CA PHE A 18 -34.54 -27.65 30.45
C PHE A 18 -33.24 -28.19 29.85
N ALA A 19 -33.26 -28.52 28.56
CA ALA A 19 -32.05 -28.82 27.81
C ALA A 19 -31.25 -27.52 27.65
N TRP A 20 -30.29 -27.31 28.54
CA TRP A 20 -29.27 -26.29 28.37
C TRP A 20 -28.41 -26.73 27.18
N ALA A 21 -28.40 -25.96 26.09
CA ALA A 21 -27.39 -26.13 25.07
C ALA A 21 -26.03 -25.80 25.70
N GLU A 22 -25.02 -26.64 25.46
CA GLU A 22 -23.67 -26.36 25.94
C GLU A 22 -23.20 -24.99 25.40
N PRO A 23 -22.44 -24.21 26.20
CA PRO A 23 -21.88 -22.94 25.73
C PRO A 23 -21.06 -23.18 24.47
N TYR A 24 -21.22 -22.30 23.47
CA TYR A 24 -20.38 -22.35 22.28
C TYR A 24 -18.91 -22.14 22.66
N GLU A 25 -18.08 -23.14 22.39
CA GLU A 25 -16.63 -23.02 22.42
C GLU A 25 -16.12 -22.68 21.02
N ALA A 26 -15.47 -21.53 20.87
CA ALA A 26 -14.83 -21.20 19.61
C ALA A 26 -13.72 -22.22 19.30
N PRO A 27 -13.55 -22.61 18.02
CA PRO A 27 -12.42 -23.45 17.65
C PRO A 27 -11.10 -22.77 18.05
N PRO A 28 -10.04 -23.55 18.34
CA PRO A 28 -8.74 -22.99 18.65
C PRO A 28 -8.28 -22.08 17.50
N TRP A 29 -7.70 -20.93 17.86
CA TRP A 29 -7.18 -20.00 16.87
C TRP A 29 -6.10 -20.66 16.01
N ILE A 30 -6.32 -20.69 14.70
CA ILE A 30 -5.33 -21.14 13.73
C ILE A 30 -4.75 -19.87 13.08
N PRO A 31 -3.42 -19.66 13.15
CA PRO A 31 -2.80 -18.52 12.46
C PRO A 31 -3.12 -18.57 10.97
N PRO A 32 -3.53 -17.46 10.35
CA PRO A 32 -3.68 -17.43 8.90
C PRO A 32 -2.34 -17.73 8.23
N PRO A 33 -2.34 -18.32 7.03
CA PRO A 33 -1.11 -18.50 6.27
C PRO A 33 -0.44 -17.14 6.05
N PRO A 34 0.90 -17.10 5.95
CA PRO A 34 1.61 -15.87 5.64
C PRO A 34 1.05 -15.21 4.38
N PRO A 35 0.92 -13.87 4.35
CA PRO A 35 0.48 -13.17 3.15
C PRO A 35 1.45 -13.43 2.00
N GLN A 36 0.91 -13.56 0.80
CA GLN A 36 1.70 -13.65 -0.42
C GLN A 36 1.78 -12.29 -1.11
N SER A 37 2.93 -12.04 -1.74
CA SER A 37 3.17 -10.83 -2.53
C SER A 37 2.12 -10.69 -3.62
N ARG A 38 1.52 -9.49 -3.71
CA ARG A 38 0.55 -9.17 -4.77
C ARG A 38 1.20 -8.54 -5.99
N VAL A 39 2.42 -8.04 -5.85
CA VAL A 39 3.15 -7.32 -6.90
C VAL A 39 3.99 -8.30 -7.72
N HIS A 40 3.88 -8.24 -9.05
CA HIS A 40 4.72 -9.05 -9.93
C HIS A 40 5.51 -8.15 -10.89
N LEU A 41 6.78 -7.94 -10.53
CA LEU A 41 7.72 -7.13 -11.31
C LEU A 41 8.63 -8.01 -12.16
N VAL A 42 8.75 -7.64 -13.43
CA VAL A 42 9.71 -8.19 -14.38
C VAL A 42 10.73 -7.11 -14.70
N ASP A 43 12.01 -7.42 -14.53
CA ASP A 43 13.10 -6.54 -14.95
C ASP A 43 13.30 -6.62 -16.46
N ASN A 44 13.28 -5.46 -17.13
CA ASN A 44 13.47 -5.36 -18.57
C ASN A 44 14.96 -5.21 -18.96
N GLY A 45 15.87 -5.05 -17.98
CA GLY A 45 17.32 -4.95 -18.20
C GLY A 45 17.81 -3.59 -18.72
N ASP A 46 16.93 -2.59 -18.77
CA ASP A 46 17.17 -1.26 -19.34
C ASP A 46 16.94 -0.12 -18.33
N GLY A 47 16.89 -0.47 -17.03
CA GLY A 47 16.55 0.44 -15.94
C GLY A 47 15.04 0.59 -15.70
N THR A 48 14.21 -0.26 -16.29
CA THR A 48 12.76 -0.28 -16.08
C THR A 48 12.25 -1.62 -15.56
N LEU A 49 11.13 -1.60 -14.84
CA LEU A 49 10.41 -2.77 -14.34
C LEU A 49 8.99 -2.76 -14.86
N THR A 50 8.51 -3.90 -15.36
CA THR A 50 7.11 -4.08 -15.77
C THR A 50 6.31 -4.74 -14.65
N GLU A 51 5.24 -4.09 -14.18
CA GLU A 51 4.25 -4.71 -13.31
C GLU A 51 3.15 -5.35 -14.16
N THR A 52 3.11 -6.67 -14.17
CA THR A 52 2.35 -7.41 -15.19
C THR A 52 0.85 -7.40 -14.98
N LYS A 53 0.35 -7.18 -13.76
CA LYS A 53 -1.09 -7.20 -13.45
C LYS A 53 -1.78 -5.91 -13.86
N THR A 54 -1.13 -4.77 -13.63
CA THR A 54 -1.61 -3.42 -13.94
C THR A 54 -1.21 -2.96 -15.33
N ARG A 55 -0.28 -3.65 -15.98
CA ARG A 55 0.32 -3.25 -17.27
C ARG A 55 0.93 -1.86 -17.20
N LEU A 56 1.55 -1.56 -16.07
CA LEU A 56 2.33 -0.34 -15.85
C LEU A 56 3.81 -0.69 -15.90
N MET A 57 4.60 0.20 -16.46
CA MET A 57 6.06 0.12 -16.43
C MET A 57 6.60 1.25 -15.56
N TRP A 58 7.54 0.91 -14.70
CA TRP A 58 8.12 1.77 -13.69
C TRP A 58 9.60 1.94 -13.94
N THR A 59 10.14 3.09 -13.57
CA THR A 59 11.59 3.29 -13.47
C THR A 59 12.16 2.52 -12.29
N GLN A 60 13.34 1.91 -12.44
CA GLN A 60 14.05 1.24 -11.34
C GLN A 60 14.62 2.22 -10.32
N LYS A 61 15.16 3.35 -10.77
CA LYS A 61 15.54 4.48 -9.91
C LYS A 61 14.40 5.47 -9.81
N ASP A 62 14.16 5.98 -8.61
CA ASP A 62 13.40 7.21 -8.46
C ASP A 62 14.30 8.43 -8.60
N SER A 63 13.71 9.63 -8.59
CA SER A 63 14.45 10.87 -8.74
C SER A 63 15.52 11.09 -7.68
N TYR A 64 15.36 10.53 -6.47
CA TYR A 64 16.32 10.70 -5.39
C TYR A 64 17.51 9.77 -5.60
N ALA A 65 17.25 8.50 -5.92
CA ALA A 65 18.30 7.54 -6.27
C ALA A 65 19.10 7.96 -7.52
N ASP A 66 18.50 8.75 -8.41
CA ASP A 66 19.17 9.29 -9.60
C ASP A 66 19.96 10.57 -9.31
N LEU A 67 19.35 11.55 -8.62
CA LEU A 67 19.91 12.89 -8.46
C LEU A 67 20.59 13.16 -7.11
N GLY A 68 20.39 12.28 -6.12
CA GLY A 68 20.90 12.44 -4.76
C GLY A 68 20.32 13.63 -3.98
N LYS A 69 19.15 14.14 -4.40
CA LYS A 69 18.49 15.30 -3.76
C LYS A 69 16.97 15.21 -3.81
N CYS A 70 16.33 15.92 -2.89
CA CYS A 70 14.90 16.13 -2.94
C CYS A 70 14.48 16.92 -4.19
N LEU A 71 13.28 16.63 -4.68
CA LEU A 71 12.57 17.48 -5.64
C LEU A 71 11.27 17.97 -5.02
N ASN A 72 10.93 19.24 -5.20
CA ASN A 72 9.56 19.69 -5.00
C ASN A 72 8.66 19.17 -6.14
N TRP A 73 7.34 19.36 -6.05
CA TRP A 73 6.42 18.77 -7.01
C TRP A 73 6.64 19.27 -8.45
N TYR A 74 6.92 20.56 -8.62
CA TYR A 74 7.19 21.15 -9.94
C TYR A 74 8.46 20.59 -10.58
N GLN A 75 9.52 20.47 -9.79
CA GLN A 75 10.78 19.87 -10.21
C GLN A 75 10.62 18.37 -10.52
N ALA A 76 9.79 17.67 -9.74
CA ALA A 76 9.46 16.27 -9.99
C ALA A 76 8.73 16.09 -11.33
N LYS A 77 7.78 16.99 -11.63
CA LYS A 77 7.10 17.02 -12.94
C LYS A 77 8.09 17.24 -14.08
N GLU A 78 8.94 18.25 -13.97
CA GLU A 78 9.97 18.54 -14.98
C GLU A 78 10.97 17.38 -15.15
N TYR A 79 11.41 16.76 -14.05
CA TYR A 79 12.29 15.60 -14.08
C TYR A 79 11.68 14.46 -14.89
N VAL A 80 10.40 14.15 -14.63
CA VAL A 80 9.72 13.05 -15.31
C VAL A 80 9.49 13.34 -16.80
N GLU A 81 9.13 14.58 -17.17
CA GLU A 81 8.94 14.99 -18.57
C GLU A 81 10.22 14.89 -19.40
N ASN A 82 11.38 15.10 -18.76
CA ASN A 82 12.69 15.00 -19.39
C ASN A 82 13.30 13.61 -19.34
N LEU A 83 12.66 12.64 -18.67
CA LEU A 83 13.23 11.32 -18.46
C LEU A 83 13.31 10.51 -19.76
N ARG A 84 14.40 9.76 -19.93
CA ARG A 84 14.67 8.91 -21.10
C ARG A 84 15.04 7.46 -20.76
N THR A 85 14.77 7.02 -19.53
CA THR A 85 15.06 5.66 -19.05
C THR A 85 14.40 4.62 -19.96
N GLY A 86 15.12 3.53 -20.27
CA GLY A 86 14.66 2.50 -21.22
C GLY A 86 14.49 3.01 -22.68
N GLY A 87 14.95 4.22 -23.00
CA GLY A 87 14.74 4.85 -24.31
C GLY A 87 13.33 5.41 -24.53
N TYR A 88 12.51 5.48 -23.48
CA TYR A 88 11.12 5.96 -23.54
C TYR A 88 10.99 7.43 -23.18
N THR A 89 9.99 8.11 -23.74
CA THR A 89 9.78 9.57 -23.56
C THR A 89 8.39 9.91 -23.01
N ASP A 90 7.53 8.91 -22.81
CA ASP A 90 6.14 9.00 -22.36
C ASP A 90 6.01 8.71 -20.85
N TRP A 91 7.06 9.01 -20.10
CA TRP A 91 7.06 8.93 -18.64
C TRP A 91 6.13 10.00 -18.04
N ARG A 92 5.39 9.63 -17.00
CA ARG A 92 4.49 10.52 -16.27
C ARG A 92 4.57 10.32 -14.76
N LEU A 93 4.09 11.33 -14.03
CA LEU A 93 3.86 11.17 -12.59
C LEU A 93 2.79 10.10 -12.38
N PRO A 94 2.97 9.20 -11.40
CA PRO A 94 1.93 8.25 -11.03
C PRO A 94 0.78 8.93 -10.29
N MET A 95 -0.41 8.37 -10.39
CA MET A 95 -1.51 8.65 -9.47
C MET A 95 -1.25 7.96 -8.13
N VAL A 96 -1.80 8.47 -7.02
CA VAL A 96 -1.53 7.88 -5.69
C VAL A 96 -1.99 6.43 -5.59
N PHE A 97 -3.06 6.07 -6.29
CA PHE A 97 -3.55 4.70 -6.30
C PHE A 97 -2.60 3.74 -7.04
N GLU A 98 -1.84 4.21 -8.03
CA GLU A 98 -0.86 3.40 -8.76
C GLU A 98 0.33 3.06 -7.87
N TYR A 99 0.77 3.99 -7.01
CA TYR A 99 1.74 3.65 -5.95
C TYR A 99 1.21 2.56 -5.02
N GLY A 100 -0.09 2.60 -4.71
CA GLY A 100 -0.75 1.53 -3.94
C GLY A 100 -0.70 0.16 -4.63
N MET A 101 -0.53 0.10 -5.96
CA MET A 101 -0.41 -1.16 -6.70
C MET A 101 0.99 -1.77 -6.62
N ILE A 102 2.02 -0.97 -6.31
CA ILE A 102 3.40 -1.46 -6.08
C ILE A 102 3.77 -1.53 -4.59
N TYR A 103 2.87 -1.12 -3.69
CA TYR A 103 3.01 -1.31 -2.25
C TYR A 103 2.76 -2.78 -1.90
N ASP A 104 3.73 -3.40 -1.23
CA ASP A 104 3.65 -4.80 -0.85
C ASP A 104 4.25 -5.02 0.54
N ASN A 105 3.39 -5.30 1.53
CA ASN A 105 3.79 -5.55 2.91
C ASN A 105 4.50 -6.90 3.12
N THR A 106 4.75 -7.66 2.05
CA THR A 106 5.59 -8.87 2.07
C THR A 106 6.99 -8.62 1.48
N LYS A 107 7.26 -7.40 1.02
CA LYS A 107 8.53 -6.95 0.44
C LYS A 107 9.09 -5.81 1.27
N GLU A 108 10.40 -5.73 1.34
CA GLU A 108 11.10 -4.69 2.08
C GLU A 108 12.35 -4.26 1.33
N ASN A 109 12.47 -2.96 1.08
CA ASN A 109 13.71 -2.31 0.67
C ASN A 109 14.21 -1.44 1.83
N ILE A 110 15.34 -1.86 2.43
CA ILE A 110 15.98 -1.22 3.58
C ILE A 110 16.97 -0.13 3.18
N MET A 111 17.25 0.01 1.89
CA MET A 111 18.28 0.90 1.38
C MET A 111 17.70 2.22 0.85
N ALA A 112 16.63 2.74 1.46
CA ALA A 112 16.21 4.12 1.23
C ALA A 112 17.32 5.09 1.68
N TRP A 113 17.24 6.37 1.30
CA TRP A 113 18.27 7.38 1.61
C TRP A 113 18.71 7.42 3.09
N ASP A 114 17.80 7.20 4.04
CA ASP A 114 18.09 7.19 5.49
C ASP A 114 18.55 5.83 6.01
N HIS A 115 18.46 4.78 5.19
CA HIS A 115 18.86 3.40 5.47
C HIS A 115 18.37 2.88 6.83
N ASP A 116 17.22 3.36 7.34
CA ASP A 116 16.71 2.95 8.65
C ASP A 116 16.09 1.55 8.55
N PRO A 117 16.74 0.51 9.10
CA PRO A 117 16.21 -0.85 9.04
C PRO A 117 14.93 -1.03 9.86
N ASN A 118 14.60 -0.08 10.75
CA ASN A 118 13.36 -0.11 11.51
C ASN A 118 12.16 0.45 10.72
N GLN A 119 12.42 1.15 9.61
CA GLN A 119 11.39 1.75 8.75
C GLN A 119 11.63 1.37 7.28
N PRO A 120 11.66 0.06 6.93
CA PRO A 120 11.85 -0.36 5.55
C PRO A 120 10.70 0.14 4.66
N LEU A 121 11.02 0.43 3.40
CA LEU A 121 9.98 0.69 2.42
C LEU A 121 9.35 -0.63 2.03
N ALA A 122 8.01 -0.72 2.08
CA ALA A 122 7.24 -1.87 1.60
C ALA A 122 7.23 -1.93 0.06
N LEU A 123 8.42 -2.06 -0.51
CA LEU A 123 8.77 -2.05 -1.92
C LEU A 123 9.67 -3.23 -2.24
N SER A 124 9.60 -3.71 -3.47
CA SER A 124 10.51 -4.75 -3.96
C SER A 124 11.96 -4.26 -3.98
N LYS A 125 12.90 -5.14 -3.61
CA LYS A 125 14.36 -4.91 -3.78
C LYS A 125 14.82 -4.82 -5.24
N GLN A 126 13.93 -5.10 -6.20
CA GLN A 126 14.21 -4.84 -7.62
C GLN A 126 14.23 -3.34 -7.93
N PHE A 127 13.55 -2.52 -7.12
CA PHE A 127 13.71 -1.09 -7.17
C PHE A 127 15.07 -0.71 -6.58
N ALA A 128 15.73 0.26 -7.19
CA ALA A 128 17.06 0.68 -6.81
C ALA A 128 17.13 1.22 -5.38
N ASP A 129 18.28 1.00 -4.75
CA ASP A 129 18.70 1.62 -3.50
C ASP A 129 18.83 3.15 -3.64
N GLY A 130 18.86 3.86 -2.51
CA GLY A 130 18.90 5.32 -2.44
C GLY A 130 17.56 6.00 -2.69
N ALA A 131 16.47 5.24 -2.64
CA ALA A 131 15.13 5.72 -2.90
C ALA A 131 14.66 6.81 -1.92
N ALA A 132 13.78 7.68 -2.40
CA ALA A 132 13.09 8.68 -1.60
C ALA A 132 12.20 8.06 -0.52
N TYR A 133 11.98 8.79 0.56
CA TYR A 133 11.18 8.30 1.70
C TYR A 133 9.68 8.34 1.42
N TRP A 134 9.23 9.29 0.60
CA TRP A 134 7.86 9.42 0.14
C TRP A 134 7.82 10.00 -1.29
N TYR A 135 6.71 9.79 -1.98
CA TYR A 135 6.63 9.99 -3.42
C TYR A 135 5.53 10.97 -3.84
N TRP A 136 5.82 11.85 -4.78
CA TRP A 136 4.84 12.75 -5.42
C TRP A 136 3.90 11.98 -6.34
N SER A 137 2.60 12.33 -6.27
CA SER A 137 1.60 11.90 -7.24
C SER A 137 1.22 13.02 -8.22
N ALA A 138 0.60 12.68 -9.34
CA ALA A 138 0.13 13.64 -10.34
C ALA A 138 -1.08 14.47 -9.86
N GLU A 139 -1.87 13.94 -8.93
CA GLU A 139 -3.10 14.55 -8.43
C GLU A 139 -2.79 15.80 -7.61
N HIS A 140 -3.14 16.99 -8.09
CA HIS A 140 -2.90 18.24 -7.38
C HIS A 140 -4.09 19.19 -7.49
N ASN A 141 -4.32 19.96 -6.42
CA ASN A 141 -5.38 20.96 -6.35
C ASN A 141 -4.77 22.36 -6.38
N LYS A 142 -4.56 22.93 -7.57
CA LYS A 142 -4.10 24.32 -7.68
C LYS A 142 -5.27 25.27 -7.36
N ASN A 143 -5.10 26.16 -6.39
CA ASN A 143 -5.99 27.30 -6.20
C ASN A 143 -5.17 28.61 -6.20
N ASP A 144 -5.80 29.73 -6.55
CA ASP A 144 -5.12 31.02 -6.69
C ASP A 144 -4.73 31.66 -5.34
N LEU A 145 -5.12 31.04 -4.23
CA LEU A 145 -5.00 31.58 -2.87
C LEU A 145 -3.89 30.91 -2.04
N ALA A 146 -3.42 29.73 -2.44
CA ALA A 146 -2.37 28.99 -1.75
C ALA A 146 -1.66 28.02 -2.70
N ASP A 147 -0.33 27.91 -2.55
CA ASP A 147 0.44 26.81 -3.14
C ASP A 147 0.11 25.50 -2.40
N CYS A 148 -0.99 24.89 -2.77
CA CYS A 148 -1.52 23.66 -2.18
C CYS A 148 -1.94 22.73 -3.31
N CYS A 149 -2.29 21.49 -3.04
CA CYS A 149 -1.45 20.48 -2.40
C CYS A 149 -1.62 19.24 -3.30
N THR A 150 -0.78 18.24 -3.11
CA THR A 150 -0.91 16.97 -3.81
C THR A 150 -0.89 15.82 -2.81
N ARG A 151 -1.46 14.69 -3.21
CA ARG A 151 -1.29 13.44 -2.47
C ARG A 151 0.13 12.92 -2.68
N THR A 152 0.66 12.30 -1.63
CA THR A 152 1.97 11.67 -1.63
C THR A 152 1.86 10.26 -1.09
N ALA A 153 2.57 9.32 -1.68
CA ALA A 153 2.58 7.93 -1.23
C ALA A 153 3.73 7.70 -0.25
N TYR A 154 3.44 7.00 0.85
CA TYR A 154 4.41 6.70 1.90
C TYR A 154 4.56 5.19 2.10
N PHE A 155 5.62 4.63 1.53
CA PHE A 155 5.83 3.18 1.46
C PHE A 155 6.21 2.52 2.79
N VAL A 156 6.54 3.31 3.81
CA VAL A 156 6.73 2.80 5.18
C VAL A 156 5.41 2.30 5.78
N THR A 157 4.30 2.98 5.47
CA THR A 157 2.98 2.67 6.08
C THR A 157 1.90 2.29 5.08
N GLY A 158 2.15 2.45 3.77
CA GLY A 158 1.18 2.28 2.70
C GLY A 158 0.11 3.35 2.65
N ARG A 159 0.30 4.46 3.38
CA ARG A 159 -0.67 5.55 3.48
C ARG A 159 -0.37 6.67 2.49
N ALA A 160 -1.41 7.42 2.17
CA ALA A 160 -1.31 8.66 1.42
C ALA A 160 -1.41 9.87 2.34
N PHE A 161 -0.61 10.89 2.09
CA PHE A 161 -0.61 12.15 2.84
C PHE A 161 -0.72 13.34 1.89
N TRP A 162 -1.26 14.46 2.38
CA TRP A 162 -1.25 15.72 1.65
C TRP A 162 0.01 16.51 1.95
N ARG A 163 0.65 17.04 0.91
CA ARG A 163 1.81 17.93 1.04
C ARG A 163 1.69 19.14 0.13
N ASN A 164 2.23 20.25 0.61
CA ASN A 164 2.39 21.48 -0.17
C ASN A 164 3.36 21.24 -1.33
N LEU A 165 3.04 21.74 -2.53
CA LEU A 165 3.79 21.49 -3.77
C LEU A 165 5.22 22.00 -3.71
N SER A 166 5.49 23.07 -2.94
CA SER A 166 6.83 23.63 -2.73
C SER A 166 7.70 22.89 -1.71
N ASN A 167 7.15 21.96 -0.93
CA ASN A 167 7.96 21.16 0.01
C ASN A 167 8.90 20.24 -0.79
N CYS A 168 10.08 19.90 -0.26
CA CYS A 168 10.95 18.88 -0.87
C CYS A 168 11.41 17.80 0.14
N ILE A 169 11.20 17.97 1.45
CA ILE A 169 11.95 17.24 2.49
C ILE A 169 11.86 15.71 2.34
N ASN A 170 12.95 15.10 1.86
CA ASN A 170 13.09 13.65 1.62
C ASN A 170 12.06 13.04 0.64
N GLY A 171 11.48 13.88 -0.21
CA GLY A 171 10.52 13.48 -1.23
C GLY A 171 11.15 13.32 -2.61
N GLY A 172 10.56 12.44 -3.41
CA GLY A 172 10.95 12.22 -4.80
C GLY A 172 9.78 11.75 -5.67
N VAL A 173 10.09 11.22 -6.85
CA VAL A 173 9.10 10.64 -7.76
C VAL A 173 9.69 9.44 -8.45
N ARG A 174 8.91 8.37 -8.58
CA ARG A 174 9.22 7.23 -9.44
C ARG A 174 8.30 7.31 -10.64
N ALA A 175 8.86 7.55 -11.81
CA ALA A 175 8.05 7.70 -13.00
C ALA A 175 7.37 6.37 -13.38
N VAL A 176 6.16 6.48 -13.90
CA VAL A 176 5.40 5.37 -14.47
C VAL A 176 5.02 5.70 -15.90
N ARG A 177 4.77 4.68 -16.71
CA ARG A 177 4.15 4.80 -18.02
C ARG A 177 3.18 3.65 -18.27
N ASP A 178 2.20 3.90 -19.12
CA ASP A 178 1.18 2.92 -19.49
C ASP A 178 1.69 2.01 -20.62
N LEU A 179 1.61 0.70 -20.43
CA LEU A 179 1.80 -0.24 -21.52
C LEU A 179 0.50 -0.33 -22.31
N SER A 180 0.45 0.41 -23.41
CA SER A 180 -0.66 0.33 -24.37
C SER A 180 -0.95 -1.14 -24.70
N PRO A 181 -2.23 -1.57 -24.71
CA PRO A 181 -2.55 -2.90 -25.20
C PRO A 181 -2.18 -2.96 -26.68
N GLY A 182 -1.06 -3.61 -26.99
CA GLY A 182 -0.66 -4.00 -28.34
C GLY A 182 -0.57 -2.86 -29.36
N ARG A 183 0.51 -2.08 -29.30
CA ARG A 183 1.27 -1.80 -30.53
C ARG A 183 2.72 -2.17 -30.26
N GLY A 184 3.08 -3.38 -30.66
CA GLY A 184 4.48 -3.77 -30.70
C GLY A 184 5.27 -2.76 -31.53
N SER A 185 6.33 -2.23 -30.94
CA SER A 185 7.52 -1.67 -31.61
C SER A 185 8.46 -1.23 -30.48
N LYS A 186 9.73 -1.61 -30.45
CA LYS A 186 10.65 -1.93 -31.55
C LYS A 186 11.39 -3.23 -31.30
#